data_AF-A0A8C4WG49-F1
#
_entry.id   AF-A0A8C4WG49-F1
#
_cell.length_a   1.000
_cell.length_b   1.000
_cell.length_c   1.000
_cell.angle_alpha   90.00
_cell.angle_beta   90.00
_cell.angle_gamma   90.00
#
_symmetry.space_group_name_H-M   'P 1'
#
loop_
_entity.id
_entity.type
_entity.pdbx_description
1 polymer ?
#
loop_
_entity_poly.entity_id
_entity_poly.type
_entity_poly.pdbx_seq_one_letter_code
_entity_poly.pdbx_strand_id
1 'polypeptide(L)'
;LAGWTAVPSAGAPVYMAAVLEYLTAEILELTGNAARDNKKSRIIPRHLQLAIHKDEELGKVTIAQGGVLPNIQAVLRLYMKNSQKTGLSL
;
A
#
# COMPACT_ATOMS: atom_id res chain seq x y z
N LEU A 1 15.82 -12.57 33.23
CA LEU A 1 14.80 -11.59 32.78
C LEU A 1 15.33 -10.19 33.01
N ALA A 2 16.16 -9.69 32.09
CA ALA A 2 16.58 -8.29 32.04
C ALA A 2 16.26 -7.86 30.62
N GLY A 3 15.33 -6.92 30.40
CA GLY A 3 14.92 -6.64 29.02
C GLY A 3 14.07 -5.41 28.76
N TRP A 4 13.43 -4.82 29.76
CA TRP A 4 12.50 -3.70 29.53
C TRP A 4 12.80 -2.45 30.36
N THR A 5 13.73 -2.53 31.33
CA THR A 5 14.04 -1.45 32.28
C THR A 5 15.32 -0.68 31.97
N ALA A 6 15.93 -0.91 30.80
CA ALA A 6 17.15 -0.21 30.42
C ALA A 6 16.82 1.24 30.05
N VAL A 7 17.53 2.20 30.65
CA VAL A 7 17.45 3.61 30.25
C VAL A 7 18.11 3.73 28.86
N PRO A 8 17.39 4.20 27.83
CA PRO A 8 17.99 4.39 26.51
C PRO A 8 19.08 5.46 26.57
N SER A 9 20.15 5.27 25.82
CA SER A 9 21.17 6.31 25.62
C SER A 9 20.53 7.56 25.01
N ALA A 10 21.07 8.75 25.32
CA ALA A 10 20.54 10.03 24.83
C ALA A 10 20.45 10.12 23.29
N GLY A 11 21.28 9.38 22.56
CA GLY A 11 21.24 9.31 21.09
C GLY A 11 20.18 8.37 20.52
N ALA A 12 19.67 7.42 21.31
CA ALA A 12 18.66 6.45 20.86
C ALA A 12 17.36 7.09 20.37
N PRO A 13 16.72 8.05 21.06
CA PRO A 13 15.49 8.67 20.58
C PRO A 13 15.70 9.49 19.30
N VAL A 14 16.87 10.13 19.13
CA VAL A 14 17.19 10.93 17.94
C VAL A 14 17.34 10.03 16.71
N TYR A 15 18.08 8.92 16.85
CA TYR A 15 18.22 7.95 15.76
C TYR A 15 16.87 7.35 15.37
N MET A 16 16.07 6.93 16.36
CA MET A 16 14.74 6.38 16.09
C MET A 16 13.80 7.39 15.43
N ALA A 17 13.83 8.66 15.85
CA ALA A 17 13.04 9.71 15.23
C ALA A 17 13.42 9.91 13.75
N ALA A 18 14.72 9.95 13.43
CA ALA A 18 15.19 10.10 12.06
C ALA A 18 14.77 8.92 11.17
N VAL A 19 14.86 7.69 11.68
CA VAL A 19 14.43 6.49 10.93
C VAL A 19 12.91 6.49 10.71
N LEU A 20 12.13 6.86 11.73
CA LEU A 20 10.67 6.95 11.61
C LEU A 20 10.24 8.05 10.64
N GLU A 21 10.93 9.19 10.65
CA GLU A 21 10.69 10.29 9.70
C GLU A 21 10.94 9.84 8.26
N TYR A 22 12.09 9.20 8.00
CA TYR A 22 12.43 8.67 6.70
C TYR A 22 11.38 7.68 6.17
N LEU A 23 11.02 6.68 6.99
CA LEU A 23 10.01 5.68 6.60
C LEU A 23 8.63 6.32 6.36
N THR A 24 8.25 7.31 7.18
CA THR A 24 6.97 8.01 7.02
C THR A 24 6.96 8.83 5.74
N ALA A 25 8.05 9.49 5.39
CA ALA A 25 8.19 10.28 4.17
C ALA A 25 8.07 9.39 2.91
N GLU A 26 8.78 8.26 2.87
CA GLU A 26 8.74 7.31 1.75
C GLU A 26 7.33 6.78 1.51
N ILE A 27 6.64 6.34 2.58
CA ILE A 27 5.26 5.85 2.48
C ILE A 27 4.32 6.98 2.02
N LEU A 28 4.50 8.21 2.51
CA LEU A 28 3.66 9.35 2.10
C LEU A 28 3.88 9.74 0.63
N GLU A 29 5.10 9.65 0.12
CA GLU A 29 5.40 9.92 -1.29
C GLU A 29 4.70 8.92 -2.21
N LEU A 30 4.88 7.63 -1.97
CA LEU A 30 4.28 6.56 -2.77
C LEU A 30 2.74 6.60 -2.70
N THR A 31 2.19 6.88 -1.52
CA THR A 31 0.72 6.96 -1.34
C THR A 31 0.12 8.24 -1.89
N GLY A 32 0.87 9.35 -1.86
CA GLY A 32 0.53 10.59 -2.55
C GLY A 32 0.45 10.39 -4.06
N ASN A 33 1.43 9.67 -4.63
CA ASN A 33 1.41 9.28 -6.04
C ASN A 33 0.19 8.41 -6.37
N ALA A 34 -0.11 7.39 -5.55
CA ALA A 34 -1.30 6.57 -5.73
C ALA A 34 -2.62 7.36 -5.59
N ALA A 35 -2.65 8.40 -4.75
CA ALA A 35 -3.81 9.30 -4.66
C ALA A 35 -4.00 10.13 -5.92
N ARG A 36 -2.88 10.66 -6.44
CA ARG A 36 -2.84 11.45 -7.69
C ARG A 36 -3.24 10.63 -8.90
N ASP A 37 -2.78 9.38 -9.00
CA ASP A 37 -3.19 8.42 -10.05
C ASP A 37 -4.71 8.19 -10.04
N ASN A 38 -5.29 8.15 -8.85
CA ASN A 38 -6.74 8.01 -8.65
C ASN A 38 -7.50 9.35 -8.77
N LYS A 39 -6.83 10.43 -9.20
CA LYS A 39 -7.38 11.79 -9.35
C LYS A 39 -7.99 12.35 -8.06
N LYS A 40 -7.42 12.00 -6.90
CA LYS A 40 -7.84 12.48 -5.58
C LYS A 40 -6.74 13.30 -4.93
N SER A 41 -7.11 14.39 -4.27
CA SER A 41 -6.18 15.23 -3.49
C SER A 41 -5.96 14.74 -2.05
N ARG A 42 -6.82 13.84 -1.55
CA ARG A 42 -6.75 13.29 -0.19
C ARG A 42 -6.31 11.83 -0.20
N ILE A 43 -5.36 11.50 0.67
CA ILE A 43 -4.93 10.12 0.94
C ILE A 43 -6.05 9.40 1.72
N ILE A 44 -6.40 8.19 1.27
CA ILE A 44 -7.36 7.29 1.92
C ILE A 44 -6.71 5.91 2.08
N PRO A 45 -7.25 4.99 2.92
CA PRO A 45 -6.64 3.67 3.15
C PRO A 45 -6.41 2.85 1.88
N ARG A 46 -7.22 3.05 0.83
CA ARG A 46 -6.99 2.44 -0.49
C ARG A 46 -5.65 2.85 -1.11
N HIS A 47 -5.24 4.10 -0.98
CA HIS A 47 -3.98 4.57 -1.56
C HIS A 47 -2.77 3.98 -0.82
N LEU A 48 -2.87 3.85 0.51
CA LEU A 48 -1.92 3.10 1.35
C LEU A 48 -1.77 1.65 0.87
N GLN A 49 -2.88 0.95 0.70
CA GLN A 49 -2.86 -0.43 0.22
C GLN A 49 -2.23 -0.56 -1.17
N LEU A 50 -2.56 0.35 -2.10
CA LEU A 50 -2.05 0.34 -3.47
C LEU A 50 -0.55 0.62 -3.53
N ALA A 51 -0.03 1.55 -2.72
CA ALA A 51 1.39 1.88 -2.67
C ALA A 51 2.20 0.74 -2.04
N ILE A 52 1.80 0.28 -0.85
CA ILE A 52 2.50 -0.77 -0.09
C ILE A 52 2.60 -2.06 -0.90
N HIS A 53 1.53 -2.48 -1.59
CA HIS A 53 1.56 -3.74 -2.34
C HIS A 53 2.22 -3.64 -3.72
N LYS A 54 2.53 -2.42 -4.19
CA LYS A 54 3.29 -2.21 -5.42
C LYS A 54 4.80 -2.14 -5.17
N ASP A 55 5.19 -1.86 -3.93
CA ASP A 55 6.58 -1.77 -3.51
C ASP A 55 7.02 -3.10 -2.90
N GLU A 56 8.17 -3.63 -3.33
CA GLU A 56 8.71 -4.89 -2.83
C GLU A 56 9.42 -4.72 -1.47
N GLU A 57 9.85 -3.50 -1.15
CA GLU A 57 10.53 -3.18 0.12
C GLU A 57 9.54 -3.01 1.28
N LEU A 58 8.29 -2.68 0.97
CA LEU A 58 7.22 -2.54 1.96
C LEU A 58 6.55 -3.89 2.22
N GLY A 59 6.71 -4.39 3.45
CA GLY A 59 6.28 -5.73 3.85
C GLY A 59 4.75 -5.98 3.80
N LYS A 60 4.37 -7.25 4.00
CA LYS A 60 2.96 -7.69 4.01
C LYS A 60 2.23 -7.30 5.30
N VAL A 61 1.58 -6.14 5.27
CA VAL A 61 0.68 -5.66 6.34
C VAL A 61 -0.77 -5.59 5.87
N THR A 62 -1.71 -5.85 6.78
CA THR A 62 -3.15 -5.70 6.52
C THR A 62 -3.60 -4.28 6.83
N ILE A 63 -3.99 -3.54 5.80
CA ILE A 63 -4.52 -2.18 5.95
C ILE A 63 -6.05 -2.23 6.01
N ALA A 64 -6.61 -1.78 7.13
CA ALA A 64 -8.05 -1.65 7.27
C ALA A 64 -8.62 -0.73 6.19
N GLN A 65 -9.73 -1.11 5.55
CA GLN A 65 -10.36 -0.36 4.44
C GLN A 65 -9.49 -0.21 3.18
N GLY A 66 -8.42 -0.99 3.03
CA GLY A 66 -7.51 -0.92 1.88
C GLY A 66 -8.01 -1.65 0.62
N GLY A 67 -8.85 -2.68 0.77
CA GLY A 67 -9.26 -3.56 -0.33
C GLY A 67 -8.09 -4.39 -0.89
N VAL A 68 -8.21 -4.86 -2.14
CA VAL A 68 -7.18 -5.71 -2.80
C VAL A 68 -6.72 -5.14 -4.13
N LEU A 69 -5.50 -5.46 -4.58
CA LEU A 69 -5.05 -5.08 -5.92
C LEU A 69 -5.96 -5.75 -6.98
N PRO A 70 -6.43 -5.02 -8.00
CA PRO A 70 -7.20 -5.62 -9.08
C PRO A 70 -6.34 -6.64 -9.83
N ASN A 71 -6.65 -7.92 -9.66
CA ASN A 71 -5.98 -9.01 -10.35
C ASN A 71 -7.02 -10.03 -10.83
N ILE A 72 -7.10 -10.22 -12.15
CA ILE A 72 -7.98 -11.20 -12.79
C ILE A 72 -7.10 -12.25 -13.46
N GLN A 73 -7.24 -13.49 -12.99
CA GLN A 73 -6.56 -14.66 -13.53
C GLN A 73 -6.81 -14.80 -15.03
N ALA A 74 -5.77 -15.19 -15.78
CA ALA A 74 -5.81 -15.25 -17.25
C ALA A 74 -6.97 -16.11 -17.78
N VAL A 75 -7.24 -17.24 -17.12
CA VAL A 75 -8.34 -18.15 -17.46
C VAL A 75 -9.70 -17.46 -17.42
N LEU A 76 -9.98 -16.66 -16.39
CA LEU A 76 -11.26 -15.96 -16.22
C LEU A 76 -11.42 -14.80 -17.20
N ARG A 77 -10.31 -14.19 -17.63
CA ARG A 77 -10.32 -13.09 -18.60
C ARG A 77 -10.86 -13.50 -19.97
N LEU A 78 -10.59 -14.74 -20.39
CA LEU A 78 -11.07 -15.28 -21.67
C LEU A 78 -12.60 -15.45 -21.67
N TYR A 79 -13.17 -15.98 -20.59
CA TYR A 79 -14.63 -16.11 -20.45
C TYR A 79 -15.33 -14.75 -20.50
N MET A 80 -14.76 -13.73 -19.86
CA MET A 80 -15.37 -12.39 -19.83
C MET A 80 -15.35 -11.68 -21.20
N LYS A 81 -14.28 -11.85 -21.99
CA LYS A 81 -14.21 -11.31 -23.37
C LYS A 81 -15.24 -11.94 -24.30
N ASN A 82 -15.51 -13.23 -24.14
CA ASN A 82 -16.48 -13.93 -24.99
C ASN A 82 -17.92 -13.54 -24.66
N SER A 83 -18.25 -13.38 -23.37
CA SER A 83 -19.59 -12.96 -22.92
C SER A 83 -19.98 -11.54 -23.38
N GLN A 84 -19.03 -10.61 -23.47
CA GLN A 84 -19.27 -9.24 -23.94
C GLN A 84 -19.50 -9.18 -25.46
N LYS A 85 -18.89 -10.09 -26.22
CA LYS A 85 -19.08 -10.16 -27.69
C LYS A 85 -20.44 -10.75 -28.07
N THR A 86 -21.01 -11.64 -27.26
CA THR A 86 -22.32 -12.26 -27.51
C THR A 86 -23.51 -11.38 -27.11
N GLY A 87 -23.31 -10.38 -26.25
CA GLY A 87 -24.38 -9.48 -25.78
C GLY A 87 -24.64 -8.24 -26.66
N LEU A 88 -23.90 -8.09 -27.78
CA LEU A 88 -23.93 -6.91 -28.65
C LEU A 88 -24.32 -7.23 -30.11
N SER A 89 -24.89 -8.41 -30.35
CA SER A 89 -25.28 -8.88 -31.69
C SER A 89 -26.78 -9.19 -31.84
N LEU A 90 -27.65 -8.49 -31.10
CA LEU A 90 -29.11 -8.49 -31.30
C LEU A 90 -29.63 -7.06 -31.32
#